data_AF-X1RTS1-F1
#
_entry.id   AF-X1RTS1-F1
#
_cell.length_a   1.000
_cell.length_b   1.000
_cell.length_c   1.000
_cell.angle_alpha   90.00
_cell.angle_beta   90.00
_cell.angle_gamma   90.00
#
_symmetry.space_group_name_H-M   'P 1'
#
loop_
_entity.id
_entity.type
_entity.pdbx_description
1 polymer ?
#
loop_
_entity_poly.entity_id
_entity_poly.type
_entity_poly.pdbx_seq_one_letter_code
_entity_poly.pdbx_strand_id
1 'polypeptide(L)' 'MSMEARFYEEVDDFYDVAYPFLLVREAENNLLLSILNSLKEKIHRYGKEMPLLFSLTDHNDVKLIALRTPPVRSPNFLYG' A
#
# COMPACT_ATOMS: atom_id res chain seq x y z
N MET A 1 -2.37 17.81 20.02
CA MET A 1 -1.68 16.97 19.03
C MET A 1 -2.77 16.24 18.27
N SER A 2 -2.88 16.44 16.95
CA SER A 2 -3.92 15.83 16.13
C SER A 2 -3.29 14.87 15.14
N MET A 3 -3.66 13.60 15.22
CA MET A 3 -3.33 12.62 14.18
C MET A 3 -4.30 12.82 13.01
N GLU A 4 -3.79 12.78 11.79
CA GLU A 4 -4.59 12.90 10.57
C GLU A 4 -4.58 11.56 9.83
N ALA A 5 -5.77 11.04 9.57
CA ALA A 5 -6.00 9.79 8.87
C ALA A 5 -6.45 10.11 7.43
N ARG A 6 -5.79 9.53 6.43
CA ARG A 6 -6.12 9.75 5.02
C ARG A 6 -6.25 8.44 4.27
N PHE A 7 -7.35 8.31 3.53
CA PHE A 7 -7.53 7.30 2.48
C PHE A 7 -7.20 7.92 1.12
N TYR A 8 -6.69 7.11 0.21
CA TYR A 8 -6.26 7.57 -1.11
C TYR A 8 -7.02 6.83 -2.20
N GLU A 9 -7.53 7.58 -3.17
CA GLU A 9 -8.13 7.05 -4.40
C GLU A 9 -7.07 6.90 -5.49
N GLU A 10 -6.15 7.86 -5.55
CA GLU A 10 -5.03 7.89 -6.50
C GLU A 10 -3.79 7.24 -5.91
N VAL A 11 -3.20 6.30 -6.65
CA VAL A 11 -2.02 5.56 -6.18
C VAL A 11 -0.77 6.43 -6.13
N ASP A 12 -0.66 7.44 -6.99
CA ASP A 12 0.49 8.34 -7.00
C ASP A 12 0.56 9.19 -5.73
N ASP A 13 -0.57 9.75 -5.29
CA ASP A 13 -0.66 10.49 -4.02
C ASP A 13 -0.26 9.63 -2.82
N PHE A 14 -0.68 8.36 -2.80
CA PHE A 14 -0.29 7.43 -1.75
C PHE A 14 1.19 7.07 -1.84
N TYR A 15 1.71 6.88 -3.05
CA TYR A 15 3.10 6.49 -3.28
C TYR A 15 4.07 7.55 -2.76
N ASP A 16 3.79 8.82 -2.98
CA ASP A 16 4.64 9.93 -2.53
C ASP A 16 4.79 9.97 -0.99
N VAL A 17 3.79 9.46 -0.27
CA VAL A 17 3.81 9.35 1.20
C VAL A 17 4.41 8.02 1.66
N ALA A 18 3.99 6.91 1.05
CA ALA A 18 4.33 5.56 1.52
C ALA A 18 5.75 5.13 1.12
N TYR A 19 6.22 5.50 -0.06
CA TYR A 19 7.53 5.11 -0.56
C TYR A 19 8.67 5.56 0.37
N PRO A 20 8.82 6.85 0.72
CA PRO A 20 9.88 7.29 1.62
C PRO A 20 9.77 6.65 3.01
N PHE A 21 8.55 6.50 3.54
CA PHE A 21 8.31 5.83 4.83
C PHE A 21 8.79 4.38 4.83
N LEU A 22 8.50 3.62 3.78
CA LEU A 22 8.91 2.21 3.68
C LEU A 22 10.41 2.06 3.40
N LEU A 23 11.00 2.97 2.60
CA LEU A 23 12.40 2.91 2.20
C LEU A 23 13.38 3.02 3.38
N VAL A 24 13.02 3.73 4.45
CA VAL A 24 13.86 3.87 5.67
C VAL A 24 14.29 2.52 6.25
N ARG A 25 13.44 1.49 6.13
CA ARG A 25 13.74 0.10 6.54
C ARG A 25 13.49 -0.86 5.38
N GLU A 26 14.06 -0.56 4.22
CA GLU A 26 13.85 -1.28 2.96
C GLU A 26 13.86 -2.81 3.11
N ALA A 27 14.87 -3.36 3.78
CA ALA A 27 15.04 -4.80 3.93
C ALA A 27 13.85 -5.48 4.64
N GLU A 28 13.25 -4.78 5.61
CA GLU A 28 12.09 -5.27 6.37
C GLU A 28 10.77 -5.01 5.63
N ASN A 29 10.75 -3.96 4.82
CA ASN A 29 9.58 -3.50 4.08
C ASN A 29 9.58 -3.96 2.62
N ASN A 30 10.50 -4.85 2.23
CA ASN A 30 10.73 -5.23 0.84
C ASN A 30 9.46 -5.78 0.15
N LEU A 31 8.65 -6.55 0.86
CA LEU A 31 7.37 -7.07 0.38
C LEU A 31 6.38 -5.91 0.13
N LEU A 32 6.23 -5.00 1.09
CA LEU A 32 5.34 -3.85 0.96
C LEU A 32 5.78 -2.92 -0.17
N LEU A 33 7.08 -2.68 -0.32
CA LEU A 33 7.67 -1.93 -1.43
C LEU A 33 7.39 -2.61 -2.78
N SER A 34 7.55 -3.93 -2.86
CA SER A 34 7.24 -4.69 -4.07
C SER A 34 5.76 -4.56 -4.47
N ILE A 35 4.85 -4.64 -3.49
CA ILE A 35 3.41 -4.48 -3.74
C ILE A 35 3.10 -3.03 -4.14
N LEU A 36 3.65 -2.03 -3.43
CA LEU A 36 3.47 -0.62 -3.74
C LEU A 36 3.93 -0.27 -5.17
N ASN A 37 5.14 -0.68 -5.54
CA ASN A 37 5.69 -0.49 -6.89
C ASN A 37 4.80 -1.16 -7.95
N SER A 38 4.33 -2.37 -7.66
CA SER A 38 3.44 -3.11 -8.55
C SER A 38 2.08 -2.42 -8.76
N LEU A 39 1.53 -1.79 -7.72
CA LEU A 39 0.29 -1.02 -7.81
C LEU A 39 0.48 0.29 -8.56
N LYS A 40 1.62 0.97 -8.39
CA LYS A 40 1.97 2.17 -9.17
C LYS A 40 2.08 1.87 -10.66
N GLU A 41 2.66 0.73 -11.02
CA GLU A 41 2.71 0.29 -12.42
C GLU A 41 1.32 -0.08 -12.95
N LYS A 42 0.53 -0.82 -12.16
CA LYS A 42 -0.81 -1.29 -12.56
C LYS A 42 -1.71 -1.49 -11.34
N ILE A 43 -2.63 -0.54 -11.11
CA ILE A 43 -3.48 -0.52 -9.92
C ILE A 43 -4.36 -1.77 -9.75
N HIS A 44 -4.79 -2.38 -10.86
CA HIS A 44 -5.62 -3.59 -10.87
C HIS A 44 -4.80 -4.90 -10.94
N ARG A 45 -3.51 -4.89 -10.61
CA ARG A 45 -2.65 -6.09 -10.71
C ARG A 45 -3.17 -7.27 -9.89
N TYR A 46 -3.76 -7.00 -8.73
CA TYR A 46 -4.19 -8.02 -7.76
C TYR A 46 -5.70 -8.27 -7.76
N GLY A 47 -6.46 -7.63 -8.65
CA GLY A 47 -7.91 -7.79 -8.72
C GLY A 47 -8.59 -6.63 -9.44
N LYS A 48 -9.89 -6.81 -9.72
CA LYS A 48 -10.71 -5.76 -10.34
C LYS A 48 -11.10 -4.66 -9.34
N GLU A 49 -11.19 -5.02 -8.06
CA GLU A 49 -11.48 -4.06 -6.99
C GLU A 49 -10.28 -3.14 -6.75
N MET A 50 -10.55 -1.93 -6.29
CA MET A 50 -9.51 -0.99 -5.90
C MET A 50 -8.82 -1.45 -4.60
N PRO A 51 -7.49 -1.35 -4.51
CA PRO A 51 -6.80 -1.59 -3.24
C PRO A 51 -7.20 -0.52 -2.23
N LEU A 52 -7.13 -0.87 -0.94
CA LEU A 52 -7.24 0.11 0.13
C LEU A 52 -5.85 0.69 0.39
N LEU A 53 -5.75 2.01 0.29
CA LEU A 53 -4.54 2.80 0.48
C LEU A 53 -4.80 3.80 1.62
N PHE A 54 -3.98 3.75 2.67
CA PHE A 54 -4.21 4.51 3.89
C PHE A 54 -2.91 4.98 4.55
N SER A 55 -2.91 6.19 5.09
CA SER A 55 -1.85 6.69 5.96
C SER A 55 -2.41 7.32 7.24
N LEU A 56 -1.58 7.30 8.28
CA LEU A 56 -1.77 8.05 9.50
C LEU A 56 -0.55 8.95 9.72
N THR A 57 -0.77 10.25 9.77
CA THR A 57 0.26 11.27 9.97
C THR A 57 0.08 11.98 11.30
N ASP A 58 1.19 12.41 11.88
CA ASP A 58 1.23 13.24 13.08
C ASP A 58 2.27 14.34 12.86
N HIS A 59 1.83 15.60 12.83
CA HIS A 59 2.70 16.75 12.55
C HIS A 59 3.58 16.59 11.28
N ASN A 60 2.98 16.12 10.19
CA ASN A 60 3.63 15.78 8.90
C ASN A 60 4.59 14.57 8.92
N ASP A 61 4.72 13.89 10.05
CA ASP A 61 5.47 12.64 10.14
C ASP A 61 4.54 11.45 9.93
N VAL A 62 4.90 10.57 9.00
CA VAL A 62 4.11 9.37 8.71
C VAL A 62 4.36 8.36 9.83
N LYS A 63 3.30 8.02 10.58
CA LYS A 63 3.38 7.07 11.69
C LYS A 63 3.00 5.67 11.27
N LEU A 64 2.11 5.55 10.28
CA LEU A 64 1.64 4.28 9.77
C LEU A 64 1.20 4.44 8.32
N ILE A 65 1.47 3.41 7.52
CA ILE A 65 0.79 3.18 6.25
C ILE A 65 0.10 1.82 6.33
N ALA A 66 -1.06 1.71 5.70
CA ALA A 66 -1.72 0.45 5.46
C ALA A 66 -2.08 0.34 3.98
N LEU A 67 -1.76 -0.83 3.42
CA LEU A 67 -2.09 -1.19 2.07
C LEU A 67 -2.71 -2.58 2.09
N ARG A 68 -3.86 -2.72 1.42
CA ARG A 68 -4.55 -4.00 1.27
C ARG A 68 -4.97 -4.18 -0.17
N THR A 69 -4.39 -5.18 -0.82
CA THR A 69 -4.84 -5.62 -2.14
C THR A 69 -6.16 -6.39 -2.02
N PRO A 70 -6.99 -6.43 -3.08
CA PRO A 70 -8.14 -7.32 -3.11
C PRO A 70 -7.74 -8.77 -2.84
N PRO A 71 -8.64 -9.59 -2.26
CA PRO A 71 -8.39 -11.01 -2.09
C PRO A 71 -8.26 -11.67 -3.47
N VAL A 72 -7.05 -12.14 -3.78
CA VAL A 72 -6.80 -12.89 -5.02
C VAL A 72 -7.17 -14.35 -4.76
N ARG A 73 -8.13 -14.91 -5.52
CA ARG A 73 -8.27 -16.37 -5.55
C ARG A 73 -7.05 -16.92 -6.28
N SER A 74 -6.12 -17.55 -5.54
CA SER A 74 -5.04 -18.30 -6.16
C SER A 74 -5.65 -19.48 -6.94
N PRO A 75 -5.38 -19.61 -8.26
CA PRO A 75 -5.90 -20.72 -9.06
C PRO A 75 -5.40 -22.10 -8.58
N ASN A 76 -4.34 -22.13 -7.76
CA ASN A 76 -3.72 -23.37 -7.27
C ASN A 76 -4.42 -23.97 -6.03
N PHE A 77 -5.44 -23.33 -5.47
CA PHE A 77 -6.18 -23.86 -4.32
C PHE A 77 -7.31 -24.85 -4.67
N LEU A 78 -7.52 -25.16 -5.96
CA LEU A 78 -8.56 -26.08 -6.42
C LEU A 78 -8.09 -27.54 -6.65
N TYR A 79 -6.80 -27.83 -6.41
CA TYR A 79 -6.22 -29.16 -6.62
C TYR A 79 -5.45 -29.71 -5.40
N GLY A 80 -5.84 -29.29 -4.19
CA GLY A 80 -5.34 -29.84 -2.93
C GLY A 80 -6.29 -30.85 -2.32
#